data_AF-A0A830B8F5-F1
#
_entry.id   AF-A0A830B8F5-F1
#
_cell.length_a   1.000
_cell.length_b   1.000
_cell.length_c   1.000
_cell.angle_alpha   90.00
_cell.angle_beta   90.00
_cell.angle_gamma   90.00
#
_symmetry.space_group_name_H-M   'P 1'
#
loop_
_entity.id
_entity.type
_entity.pdbx_description
1 polymer ?
#
loop_
_entity_poly.entity_id
_entity_poly.type
_entity_poly.pdbx_seq_one_letter_code
_entity_poly.pdbx_strand_id
1 'polypeptide(L)'
;MTKFAGKDTFHLRVKVHLFHVLRINKMLSCAGADRLQTGMRGAFGKTQGVCARVAIGHVLLFVHCKDGNSHHAQEALRRAKLKFHGRQKIIVISKWGFTKFNRTDYVRWKSENKILPDSMNAKLLGCHGDIYTSYPNLVLMTGDCVLFLSGLMKTPLVVSGTNTCLSDKWPVEVHWI
;
A
#
# COMPACT_ATOMS: atom_id res chain seq x y z
N MET A 1 -1.79 -15.84 -8.47
CA MET A 1 -1.38 -14.64 -9.22
C MET A 1 -0.33 -14.97 -10.26
N THR A 2 0.87 -15.40 -9.89
CA THR A 2 2.00 -15.63 -10.83
C THR A 2 1.66 -16.47 -12.08
N LYS A 3 0.89 -17.55 -11.92
CA LYS A 3 0.50 -18.43 -13.04
C LYS A 3 -0.41 -17.76 -14.07
N PHE A 4 -1.28 -16.84 -13.64
CA PHE A 4 -2.33 -16.27 -14.51
C PHE A 4 -2.01 -14.84 -14.94
N ALA A 5 -1.44 -14.04 -14.04
CA ALA A 5 -1.15 -12.63 -14.29
C ALA A 5 0.32 -12.37 -14.65
N GLY A 6 1.24 -13.33 -14.44
CA GLY A 6 2.69 -13.10 -14.52
C GLY A 6 3.28 -12.62 -13.18
N LYS A 7 4.61 -12.71 -13.03
CA LYS A 7 5.33 -12.38 -11.78
C LYS A 7 5.42 -10.87 -11.51
N ASP A 8 5.65 -10.08 -12.56
CA ASP A 8 6.00 -8.65 -12.43
C ASP A 8 4.79 -7.72 -12.57
N THR A 9 3.59 -8.27 -12.69
CA THR A 9 2.37 -7.50 -12.95
C THR A 9 1.63 -7.09 -11.67
N PHE A 10 2.06 -7.59 -10.51
CA PHE A 10 1.42 -7.32 -9.24
C PHE A 10 2.44 -7.07 -8.13
N HIS A 11 2.04 -6.25 -7.16
CA HIS A 11 2.77 -6.03 -5.93
C HIS A 11 1.91 -6.46 -4.74
N LEU A 12 2.37 -7.48 -4.01
CA LEU A 12 1.72 -7.95 -2.78
C LEU A 12 2.47 -7.39 -1.57
N ARG A 13 1.72 -6.92 -0.57
CA ARG A 13 2.23 -6.49 0.73
C ARG A 13 1.46 -7.15 1.86
N VAL A 14 2.20 -7.74 2.79
CA VAL A 14 1.65 -8.15 4.09
C VAL A 14 1.77 -6.94 5.01
N LYS A 15 0.64 -6.40 5.48
CA LYS A 15 0.64 -5.21 6.36
C LYS A 15 0.79 -5.56 7.83
N VAL A 16 0.48 -6.79 8.18
CA VAL A 16 0.47 -7.25 9.57
C VAL A 16 1.78 -7.96 9.87
N HIS A 17 2.44 -7.50 10.94
CA HIS A 17 3.68 -8.07 11.44
C HIS A 17 3.45 -8.86 12.74
N LEU A 18 4.27 -9.88 12.94
CA LEU A 18 4.18 -10.77 14.09
C LEU A 18 5.15 -10.28 15.17
N PHE A 19 4.63 -9.62 16.19
CA PHE A 19 5.42 -9.12 17.33
C PHE A 19 5.04 -9.77 18.66
N HIS A 20 3.87 -10.39 18.77
CA HIS A 20 3.41 -10.94 20.03
C HIS A 20 3.95 -12.35 20.22
N VAL A 21 4.62 -12.62 21.34
CA VAL A 21 5.21 -13.93 21.62
C VAL A 21 4.25 -14.79 22.43
N LEU A 22 3.93 -15.97 21.90
CA LEU A 22 3.13 -16.99 22.56
C LEU A 22 4.03 -17.85 23.46
N ARG A 23 3.53 -18.16 24.65
CA ARG A 23 4.21 -18.99 25.64
C ARG A 23 3.46 -20.30 25.85
N ILE A 24 4.21 -21.39 25.98
CA ILE A 24 3.68 -22.72 26.28
C ILE A 24 4.37 -23.31 27.52
N ASN A 25 3.58 -23.81 28.47
CA ASN A 25 4.08 -24.70 29.51
C ASN A 25 4.00 -26.13 28.96
N LYS A 26 5.12 -26.70 28.52
CA LYS A 26 5.12 -27.97 27.80
C LYS A 26 5.05 -29.13 28.79
N MET A 27 3.99 -29.93 28.70
CA MET A 27 3.88 -31.21 29.40
C MET A 27 4.71 -32.29 28.68
N LEU A 28 5.33 -33.18 29.43
CA LEU A 28 6.03 -34.36 28.88
C LEU A 28 4.99 -35.44 28.58
N SER A 29 5.07 -36.05 27.39
CA SER A 29 4.10 -37.07 26.94
C SER A 29 4.65 -38.50 27.02
N CYS A 30 5.77 -38.72 27.72
CA CYS A 30 6.42 -40.02 27.82
C CYS A 30 5.89 -40.85 29.01
N ALA A 31 6.04 -42.17 28.97
CA ALA A 31 5.71 -43.05 30.10
C ALA A 31 6.53 -42.65 31.34
N GLY A 32 5.87 -42.54 32.50
CA GLY A 32 6.52 -42.08 33.74
C GLY A 32 6.79 -40.58 33.82
N ALA A 33 6.21 -39.75 32.93
CA ALA A 33 6.35 -38.29 32.93
C ALA A 33 6.02 -37.64 34.28
N ASP A 34 5.07 -38.20 35.03
CA ASP A 34 4.67 -37.73 36.37
C ASP A 34 5.85 -37.66 37.36
N ARG A 35 6.83 -38.56 37.22
CA ARG A 35 8.02 -38.59 38.09
C ARG A 35 9.03 -37.49 37.77
N LEU A 36 9.03 -37.00 36.53
CA LEU A 36 10.00 -36.04 36.01
C LEU A 36 9.42 -34.62 35.90
N GLN A 37 8.10 -34.50 35.97
CA GLN A 37 7.41 -33.25 35.75
C GLN A 37 6.80 -32.71 37.05
N THR A 38 6.93 -31.40 37.27
CA THR A 38 6.35 -30.71 38.43
C THR A 38 4.88 -30.29 38.24
N GLY A 39 4.20 -30.84 37.24
CA GLY A 39 2.84 -30.45 36.86
C GLY A 39 2.71 -28.95 36.57
N MET A 40 1.87 -28.27 37.35
CA MET A 40 1.58 -26.83 37.23
C MET A 40 2.40 -25.94 38.17
N ARG A 41 3.33 -26.51 38.96
CA ARG A 41 4.23 -25.73 39.81
C ARG A 41 5.22 -24.96 38.92
N GLY A 42 5.20 -23.63 38.97
CA GLY A 42 6.04 -22.78 38.13
C GLY A 42 5.58 -22.71 36.66
N ALA A 43 4.27 -22.66 36.42
CA ALA A 43 3.64 -22.79 35.08
C ALA A 43 3.92 -21.67 34.06
N PHE A 44 4.88 -20.77 34.30
CA PHE A 44 5.24 -19.75 33.32
C PHE A 44 5.94 -20.41 32.12
N GLY A 45 5.26 -20.36 30.97
CA GLY A 45 5.71 -21.04 29.77
C GLY A 45 6.95 -20.42 29.13
N LYS A 46 7.67 -21.25 28.37
CA LYS A 46 8.74 -20.79 27.46
C LYS A 46 8.13 -20.26 26.17
N THR A 47 8.88 -19.42 25.47
CA THR A 47 8.47 -18.89 24.16
C THR A 47 8.39 -20.03 23.15
N GLN A 48 7.25 -20.14 22.45
CA GLN A 48 7.02 -21.20 21.44
C GLN A 48 6.97 -20.64 20.02
N GLY A 49 6.28 -19.51 19.86
CA GLY A 49 6.02 -18.93 18.54
C GLY A 49 5.58 -17.48 18.66
N VAL A 50 5.40 -16.86 17.50
CA VAL A 50 4.92 -15.48 17.39
C VAL A 50 3.56 -15.45 16.75
N CYS A 51 2.74 -14.47 17.13
CA CYS A 51 1.47 -14.19 16.49
C CYS A 51 1.32 -12.70 16.23
N ALA A 52 0.38 -12.37 15.34
CA ALA A 52 -0.02 -11.01 15.09
C ALA A 52 -1.39 -10.73 15.72
N ARG A 53 -1.51 -9.61 16.41
CA ARG A 53 -2.78 -9.13 16.96
C ARG A 53 -3.48 -8.27 15.92
N VAL A 54 -4.72 -8.61 15.60
CA VAL A 54 -5.49 -7.97 14.53
C VAL A 54 -6.85 -7.55 15.10
N ALA A 55 -7.21 -6.29 14.93
CA ALA A 55 -8.52 -5.75 15.29
C ALA A 55 -9.45 -5.71 14.07
N ILE A 56 -10.74 -5.48 14.31
CA ILE A 56 -11.73 -5.34 13.23
C ILE A 56 -11.38 -4.11 12.38
N GLY A 57 -11.43 -4.25 11.05
CA GLY A 57 -11.03 -3.20 10.11
C GLY A 57 -9.52 -3.09 9.82
N HIS A 58 -8.68 -3.92 10.45
CA HIS A 58 -7.27 -4.00 10.06
C HIS A 58 -7.09 -4.72 8.73
N VAL A 59 -6.27 -4.14 7.86
CA VAL A 59 -5.91 -4.74 6.56
C VAL A 59 -4.79 -5.76 6.75
N LEU A 60 -5.04 -7.02 6.41
CA LEU A 60 -4.07 -8.12 6.51
C LEU A 60 -3.08 -8.12 5.33
N LEU A 61 -3.64 -8.27 4.13
CA LEU A 61 -2.93 -8.38 2.86
C LEU A 61 -3.42 -7.27 1.94
N PHE A 62 -2.50 -6.73 1.16
CA PHE A 62 -2.78 -5.72 0.17
C PHE A 62 -2.15 -6.11 -1.16
N VAL A 63 -2.93 -6.12 -2.22
CA VAL A 63 -2.45 -6.40 -3.58
C VAL A 63 -2.68 -5.16 -4.43
N HIS A 64 -1.65 -4.73 -5.15
CA HIS A 64 -1.75 -3.74 -6.20
C HIS A 64 -1.53 -4.42 -7.55
N CYS A 65 -2.47 -4.20 -8.48
CA CYS A 65 -2.49 -4.74 -9.83
C CYS A 65 -3.00 -3.67 -10.80
N LYS A 66 -2.81 -3.91 -12.10
CA LYS A 66 -3.57 -3.22 -13.16
C LYS A 66 -5.02 -3.74 -13.20
N ASP A 67 -5.94 -2.92 -13.68
CA ASP A 67 -7.39 -3.21 -13.67
C ASP A 67 -7.76 -4.50 -14.41
N GLY A 68 -7.08 -4.81 -15.51
CA GLY A 68 -7.30 -6.06 -16.26
C GLY A 68 -7.04 -7.33 -15.45
N ASN A 69 -6.23 -7.25 -14.38
CA ASN A 69 -5.89 -8.39 -13.52
C ASN A 69 -6.68 -8.41 -12.20
N SER A 70 -7.69 -7.54 -12.06
CA SER A 70 -8.50 -7.41 -10.84
C SER A 70 -9.22 -8.72 -10.46
N HIS A 71 -9.83 -9.41 -11.44
CA HIS A 71 -10.52 -10.69 -11.22
C HIS A 71 -9.58 -11.77 -10.65
N HIS A 72 -8.36 -11.88 -11.20
CA HIS A 72 -7.37 -12.83 -10.71
C HIS A 72 -6.91 -12.50 -9.28
N ALA A 73 -6.80 -11.21 -8.93
CA ALA A 73 -6.45 -10.78 -7.58
C ALA A 73 -7.55 -11.14 -6.57
N GLN A 74 -8.82 -10.95 -6.92
CA GLN A 74 -9.95 -11.32 -6.06
C GLN A 74 -9.98 -12.83 -5.78
N GLU A 75 -9.78 -13.67 -6.81
CA GLU A 75 -9.72 -15.12 -6.63
C GLU A 75 -8.52 -15.57 -5.78
N ALA A 76 -7.36 -14.91 -5.95
CA ALA A 76 -6.20 -15.18 -5.12
C ALA A 76 -6.44 -14.84 -3.64
N LEU A 77 -7.08 -13.68 -3.37
CA LEU A 77 -7.46 -13.28 -2.01
C LEU A 77 -8.55 -14.18 -1.43
N ARG A 78 -9.46 -14.71 -2.25
CA ARG A 78 -10.45 -15.71 -1.82
C ARG A 78 -9.79 -17.00 -1.36
N ARG A 79 -8.75 -17.47 -2.06
CA ARG A 79 -7.96 -18.64 -1.63
C ARG A 79 -7.15 -18.36 -0.37
N ALA A 80 -6.55 -17.16 -0.26
CA ALA A 80 -5.80 -16.75 0.92
C ALA A 80 -6.70 -16.65 2.17
N LYS A 81 -7.93 -16.16 2.00
CA LYS A 81 -8.95 -16.08 3.06
C LYS A 81 -9.17 -17.42 3.77
N LEU A 82 -9.14 -18.54 3.04
CA LEU A 82 -9.33 -19.88 3.64
C LEU A 82 -8.21 -20.30 4.61
N LYS A 83 -7.06 -19.63 4.59
CA LYS A 83 -5.94 -19.92 5.50
C LYS A 83 -6.02 -19.13 6.82
N PHE A 84 -6.87 -18.11 6.89
CA PHE A 84 -7.03 -17.30 8.08
C PHE A 84 -8.29 -17.69 8.85
N HIS A 85 -8.16 -17.76 10.17
CA HIS A 85 -9.28 -18.02 11.07
C HIS A 85 -10.23 -16.81 11.14
N GLY A 86 -11.53 -17.05 11.17
CA GLY A 86 -12.58 -16.03 11.28
C GLY A 86 -13.21 -15.63 9.95
N ARG A 87 -13.96 -14.52 9.95
CA ARG A 87 -14.61 -13.99 8.74
C ARG A 87 -13.79 -12.83 8.19
N GLN A 88 -13.03 -13.07 7.12
CA GLN A 88 -12.27 -12.02 6.45
C GLN A 88 -13.01 -11.47 5.25
N LYS A 89 -12.61 -10.26 4.93
CA LYS A 89 -13.32 -9.39 4.06
C LYS A 89 -12.37 -8.84 2.95
N ILE A 90 -12.54 -9.32 1.71
CA ILE A 90 -11.70 -9.12 0.50
C ILE A 90 -11.96 -7.82 -0.24
N ILE A 91 -11.00 -6.90 -0.23
CA ILE A 91 -11.22 -5.64 -0.91
C ILE A 91 -10.27 -4.98 -1.88
N VAL A 92 -10.92 -4.41 -2.89
CA VAL A 92 -10.52 -3.47 -3.91
C VAL A 92 -10.80 -1.99 -3.51
N ILE A 93 -10.11 -1.06 -4.14
CA ILE A 93 -9.79 0.19 -3.44
C ILE A 93 -10.02 1.36 -4.36
N SER A 94 -10.75 2.38 -3.90
CA SER A 94 -10.90 3.64 -4.67
C SER A 94 -9.64 4.50 -4.72
N LYS A 95 -8.63 4.16 -3.91
CA LYS A 95 -7.32 4.83 -3.86
C LYS A 95 -6.40 4.35 -4.97
N TRP A 96 -5.46 5.21 -5.35
CA TRP A 96 -4.44 4.88 -6.34
C TRP A 96 -3.35 3.99 -5.73
N GLY A 97 -3.51 2.68 -5.88
CA GLY A 97 -2.57 1.69 -5.37
C GLY A 97 -2.35 1.83 -3.86
N PHE A 98 -1.09 1.87 -3.43
CA PHE A 98 -0.74 1.96 -2.00
C PHE A 98 -0.71 3.40 -1.46
N THR A 99 -1.01 4.39 -2.30
CA THR A 99 -0.99 5.79 -1.87
C THR A 99 -2.21 6.14 -1.03
N LYS A 100 -2.18 7.32 -0.40
CA LYS A 100 -3.31 7.85 0.35
C LYS A 100 -4.40 8.49 -0.54
N PHE A 101 -4.10 8.73 -1.81
CA PHE A 101 -4.91 9.54 -2.71
C PHE A 101 -6.00 8.73 -3.41
N ASN A 102 -7.14 9.35 -3.70
CA ASN A 102 -8.16 8.75 -4.55
C ASN A 102 -7.69 8.72 -6.00
N ARG A 103 -8.24 7.78 -6.78
CA ARG A 103 -7.91 7.60 -8.20
C ARG A 103 -8.18 8.85 -9.05
N THR A 104 -9.31 9.53 -8.81
CA THR A 104 -9.68 10.78 -9.51
C THR A 104 -8.68 11.90 -9.24
N ASP A 105 -8.36 12.11 -7.96
CA ASP A 105 -7.52 13.21 -7.51
C ASP A 105 -6.06 13.00 -7.96
N TYR A 106 -5.61 11.75 -7.93
CA TYR A 106 -4.28 11.38 -8.40
C TYR A 106 -4.08 11.71 -9.88
N VAL A 107 -5.06 11.39 -10.73
CA VAL A 107 -4.99 11.69 -12.17
C VAL A 107 -4.96 13.20 -12.42
N ARG A 108 -5.79 13.96 -11.68
CA ARG A 108 -5.80 15.43 -11.75
C ARG A 108 -4.44 16.02 -11.36
N TRP A 109 -3.91 15.68 -10.18
CA TRP A 109 -2.63 16.23 -9.72
C TRP A 109 -1.44 15.76 -10.55
N LYS A 110 -1.53 14.60 -11.19
CA LYS A 110 -0.54 14.15 -12.17
C LYS A 110 -0.55 15.05 -13.42
N SER A 111 -1.73 15.44 -13.90
CA SER A 111 -1.83 16.39 -15.04
C SER A 111 -1.34 17.81 -14.67
N GLU A 112 -1.50 18.21 -13.41
CA GLU A 112 -1.01 19.48 -12.86
C GLU A 112 0.50 19.43 -12.50
N ASN A 113 1.20 18.30 -12.72
CA ASN A 113 2.59 18.06 -12.31
C ASN A 113 2.89 18.33 -10.82
N LYS A 114 1.89 18.15 -9.95
CA LYS A 114 2.03 18.31 -8.49
C LYS A 114 2.48 17.05 -7.77
N ILE A 115 2.58 15.93 -8.47
CA ILE A 115 3.00 14.66 -7.88
C ILE A 115 4.46 14.42 -8.17
N LEU A 116 5.27 14.29 -7.12
CA LEU A 116 6.65 13.83 -7.22
C LEU A 116 6.69 12.30 -7.08
N PRO A 117 7.29 11.57 -8.05
CA PRO A 117 7.45 10.12 -7.94
C PRO A 117 8.53 9.77 -6.91
N ASP A 118 8.21 8.92 -5.93
CA ASP A 118 9.16 8.39 -4.94
C ASP A 118 9.23 6.88 -5.02
N SER A 119 9.89 6.37 -6.07
CA SER A 119 10.02 4.94 -6.35
C SER A 119 8.65 4.26 -6.43
N MET A 120 8.19 3.67 -5.33
CA MET A 120 6.93 2.95 -5.22
C MET A 120 5.78 3.81 -4.67
N ASN A 121 6.08 4.91 -3.98
CA ASN A 121 5.09 5.84 -3.46
C ASN A 121 5.09 7.15 -4.25
N ALA A 122 4.18 8.06 -3.90
CA ALA A 122 4.04 9.37 -4.50
C ALA A 122 3.94 10.44 -3.41
N LYS A 123 4.77 11.48 -3.49
CA LYS A 123 4.62 12.71 -2.70
C LYS A 123 3.78 13.72 -3.46
N LEU A 124 2.93 14.42 -2.71
CA LEU A 124 2.20 15.57 -3.23
C LEU A 124 2.99 16.81 -2.86
N LEU A 125 3.26 17.67 -3.85
CA LEU A 125 3.81 19.01 -3.63
C LEU A 125 2.71 19.85 -2.95
N GLY A 126 2.92 20.15 -1.68
CA GLY A 126 2.04 20.98 -0.88
C GLY A 126 2.33 22.48 -1.09
N CYS A 127 1.43 23.33 -0.57
CA CYS A 127 1.64 24.77 -0.51
C CYS A 127 2.33 25.22 0.79
N HIS A 128 2.83 24.27 1.58
CA HIS A 128 3.42 24.51 2.90
C HIS A 128 4.66 23.63 3.10
N GLY A 129 5.66 24.16 3.79
CA GLY A 129 6.99 23.57 3.94
C GLY A 129 8.04 24.37 3.16
N ASP A 130 9.25 23.84 3.11
CA ASP A 130 10.37 24.52 2.47
C ASP A 130 10.11 24.76 0.98
N ILE A 131 10.32 26.00 0.55
CA ILE A 131 10.11 26.44 -0.84
C ILE A 131 10.95 25.64 -1.84
N TYR A 132 12.16 25.23 -1.43
CA TYR A 132 13.07 24.40 -2.23
C TYR A 132 12.50 23.02 -2.54
N THR A 133 11.76 22.43 -1.60
CA THR A 133 11.09 21.14 -1.78
C THR A 133 9.85 21.26 -2.66
N SER A 134 9.19 22.42 -2.64
CA SER A 134 7.95 22.67 -3.36
C SER A 134 8.16 23.02 -4.83
N TYR A 135 9.32 23.61 -5.17
CA TYR A 135 9.71 23.98 -6.53
C TYR A 135 11.13 23.48 -6.86
N PRO A 136 11.35 22.15 -6.99
CA PRO A 136 12.69 21.61 -7.26
C PRO A 136 13.28 22.15 -8.58
N ASN A 137 12.41 22.47 -9.55
CA ASN A 137 12.74 23.02 -10.86
C ASN A 137 13.04 24.53 -10.86
N LEU A 138 12.82 25.27 -9.76
CA LEU A 138 13.21 26.69 -9.66
C LEU A 138 14.68 26.85 -9.20
N VAL A 139 15.21 25.88 -8.47
CA VAL A 139 16.56 25.91 -7.86
C VAL A 139 17.67 25.68 -8.90
N LEU A 140 17.36 24.99 -10.00
CA LEU A 140 18.31 24.75 -11.11
C LEU A 140 18.60 26.00 -11.96
N MET A 141 17.88 27.10 -11.75
CA MET A 141 18.10 28.38 -12.45
C MET A 141 18.96 29.37 -11.65
N THR A 142 19.35 29.05 -10.41
CA THR A 142 20.15 29.95 -9.55
C THR A 142 21.62 29.52 -9.42
N GLY A 143 22.08 28.64 -10.32
CA GLY A 143 23.47 28.18 -10.39
C GLY A 143 24.38 29.08 -11.23
N ASP A 144 23.86 29.74 -12.26
CA ASP A 144 24.63 30.65 -13.11
C ASP A 144 23.72 31.74 -13.71
N CYS A 145 24.18 32.99 -13.61
CA CYS A 145 23.70 34.20 -14.28
C CYS A 145 22.46 34.94 -13.73
N VAL A 146 22.77 36.14 -13.23
CA VAL A 146 21.92 37.32 -13.02
C VAL A 146 20.94 37.53 -14.19
N LEU A 147 19.63 37.49 -13.92
CA LEU A 147 18.66 38.24 -14.73
C LEU A 147 17.67 38.96 -13.82
N PHE A 148 17.72 40.28 -13.95
CA PHE A 148 16.88 41.29 -13.34
C PHE A 148 15.40 40.91 -13.36
N LEU A 149 14.75 41.00 -12.19
CA LEU A 149 13.33 41.32 -12.12
C LEU A 149 13.13 42.74 -12.62
N SER A 150 12.82 42.88 -13.90
CA SER A 150 12.10 44.05 -14.39
C SER A 150 11.11 43.62 -15.47
N GLY A 151 9.83 43.64 -15.12
CA GLY A 151 8.78 43.95 -16.09
C GLY A 151 7.93 42.79 -16.59
N LEU A 152 6.63 43.01 -16.42
CA LEU A 152 5.52 42.56 -17.26
C LEU A 152 4.96 41.14 -17.06
N MET A 153 3.81 41.15 -16.35
CA MET A 153 2.56 40.57 -16.85
C MET A 153 2.53 40.43 -18.38
N LYS A 154 2.28 39.21 -18.88
CA LYS A 154 1.27 38.88 -19.90
C LYS A 154 1.34 37.40 -20.27
N THR A 155 0.24 36.69 -20.03
CA THR A 155 -0.13 35.49 -20.79
C THR A 155 -0.09 35.77 -22.29
N PRO A 156 0.11 34.74 -23.14
CA PRO A 156 -1.06 34.24 -23.86
C PRO A 156 -1.11 32.71 -24.04
N LEU A 157 -2.35 32.22 -24.15
CA LEU A 157 -2.74 30.93 -24.73
C LEU A 157 -2.17 30.73 -26.14
N VAL A 158 -1.78 29.49 -26.50
CA VAL A 158 -2.02 28.91 -27.85
C VAL A 158 -2.32 27.41 -27.72
N VAL A 159 -3.34 26.99 -28.47
CA VAL A 159 -3.98 25.68 -28.59
C VAL A 159 -3.44 24.93 -29.81
N SER A 160 -3.20 23.61 -29.70
CA SER A 160 -3.39 22.57 -30.73
C SER A 160 -2.80 21.26 -30.18
N GLY A 161 -3.40 20.08 -30.23
CA GLY A 161 -4.49 19.51 -31.00
C GLY A 161 -4.23 17.99 -31.07
N THR A 162 -5.27 17.23 -31.43
CA THR A 162 -5.28 15.80 -31.76
C THR A 162 -5.60 14.78 -30.64
N ASN A 163 -6.86 14.33 -30.74
CA ASN A 163 -7.24 12.93 -30.90
C ASN A 163 -7.65 12.10 -29.67
N THR A 164 -8.82 11.50 -29.88
CA THR A 164 -9.42 10.34 -29.21
C THR A 164 -10.13 10.61 -27.88
N CYS A 165 -11.36 11.10 -28.05
CA CYS A 165 -12.51 10.59 -27.32
C CYS A 165 -12.54 9.05 -27.46
N LEU A 166 -11.92 8.34 -26.52
CA LEU A 166 -12.15 6.91 -26.34
C LEU A 166 -12.79 6.74 -24.96
N SER A 167 -14.10 6.51 -25.05
CA SER A 167 -14.93 5.87 -24.04
C SER A 167 -14.13 4.83 -23.28
N ASP A 168 -14.16 4.85 -21.95
CA ASP A 168 -13.76 3.69 -21.19
C ASP A 168 -14.43 3.67 -19.82
N LYS A 169 -15.63 3.09 -19.84
CA LYS A 169 -16.38 2.59 -18.70
C LYS A 169 -15.48 1.67 -17.89
N TRP A 170 -15.12 2.02 -16.66
CA TRP A 170 -14.52 1.05 -15.75
C TRP A 170 -15.05 1.25 -14.34
N PRO A 171 -16.12 0.51 -13.97
CA PRO A 171 -16.70 0.64 -12.67
C PRO A 171 -16.05 -0.34 -11.66
N VAL A 172 -16.09 0.11 -10.41
CA VAL A 172 -16.03 -0.64 -9.15
C VAL A 172 -14.72 -1.33 -8.78
N GLU A 173 -14.07 -0.77 -7.76
CA GLU A 173 -13.11 -1.47 -6.92
C GLU A 173 -13.49 -1.28 -5.42
N VAL A 174 -14.05 -2.37 -4.86
CA VAL A 174 -14.80 -2.62 -3.60
C VAL A 174 -13.98 -2.56 -2.32
N HIS A 175 -14.18 -1.70 -1.28
CA HIS A 175 -13.52 -1.73 0.07
C HIS A 175 -14.41 -2.32 1.24
N TRP A 176 -13.88 -3.18 2.14
CA TRP A 176 -14.55 -4.11 3.11
C TRP A 176 -13.91 -3.86 4.48
N ILE A 177 -14.73 -4.11 5.50
CA ILE A 177 -14.46 -4.17 6.95
C ILE A 177 -14.25 -5.61 7.36
#